data_AF-X1RJX2-F1
#
_entry.id   AF-X1RJX2-F1
#
_cell.length_a   1.000
_cell.length_b   1.000
_cell.length_c   1.000
_cell.angle_alpha   90.00
_cell.angle_beta   90.00
_cell.angle_gamma   90.00
#
_symmetry.space_group_name_H-M   'P 1'
#
loop_
_entity.id
_entity.type
_entity.pdbx_description
1 polymer ?
#
loop_
_entity_poly.entity_id
_entity_poly.type
_entity_poly.pdbx_seq_one_letter_code
_entity_poly.pdbx_strand_id
1 'polypeptide(L)'
;MVIRAPFLPLSVVLAFLGTCIAWYDGAFHLGYALLAFVGLLLAHISVDVLNEYFDYKSGVDLETQKTPFSGGSGALPAGLISPRQALWLGLASFLLTIPIGVYFVLVRGWLLLPLLLVAAVCILLYTPFILKLRWPEWAPG
;
A
#
# COMPACT_ATOMS: atom_id res chain seq x y z
N MET A 1 4.74 -6.42 15.50
CA MET A 1 3.64 -6.55 14.51
C MET A 1 4.22 -6.31 13.13
N VAL A 2 3.97 -7.20 12.16
CA VAL A 2 4.62 -7.17 10.83
C VAL A 2 4.04 -6.08 9.92
N ILE A 3 2.77 -5.73 10.11
CA ILE A 3 2.10 -4.66 9.38
C ILE A 3 2.37 -3.34 10.10
N ARG A 4 2.71 -2.28 9.35
CA ARG A 4 2.99 -0.96 9.91
C ARG A 4 1.70 -0.33 10.49
N ALA A 5 1.35 -0.75 11.70
CA ALA A 5 0.23 -0.25 12.52
C ALA A 5 -0.05 1.27 12.39
N PRO A 6 0.98 2.14 12.37
CA PRO A 6 0.76 3.58 12.39
C PRO A 6 0.25 4.14 11.06
N PHE A 7 0.42 3.44 9.94
CA PHE A 7 0.04 3.93 8.60
C PHE A 7 -1.28 3.36 8.11
N LEU A 8 -1.72 2.22 8.65
CA LEU A 8 -3.06 1.66 8.44
C LEU A 8 -4.22 2.65 8.69
N PRO A 9 -4.18 3.56 9.69
CA PRO A 9 -5.20 4.58 9.86
C PRO A 9 -5.44 5.44 8.62
N LEU A 10 -4.42 5.66 7.78
CA LEU A 10 -4.59 6.42 6.54
C LEU A 10 -5.58 5.73 5.59
N SER A 11 -5.48 4.40 5.44
CA SER A 11 -6.43 3.63 4.62
C SER A 11 -7.87 3.72 5.17
N VAL A 12 -8.03 3.69 6.49
CA VAL A 12 -9.33 3.83 7.16
C VAL A 12 -9.91 5.23 6.92
N VAL A 13 -9.11 6.27 7.14
CA VAL A 13 -9.54 7.67 6.96
C VAL A 13 -9.90 7.96 5.52
N LEU A 14 -9.12 7.49 4.55
CA LEU A 14 -9.39 7.71 3.12
C LEU A 14 -10.64 6.95 2.66
N ALA A 15 -10.84 5.71 3.11
CA ALA A 15 -12.07 4.97 2.82
C ALA A 15 -13.30 5.64 3.43
N PHE A 16 -13.18 6.13 4.68
CA PHE A 16 -14.24 6.88 5.33
C PHE A 16 -14.56 8.18 4.60
N LEU A 17 -13.53 8.96 4.22
CA LEU A 17 -13.70 10.18 3.44
C LEU A 17 -14.40 9.93 2.10
N GLY A 18 -13.96 8.93 1.34
CA GLY A 18 -14.62 8.57 0.07
C GLY A 18 -16.07 8.14 0.27
N THR A 19 -16.36 7.47 1.38
CA THR A 19 -17.73 7.09 1.77
C THR A 19 -18.58 8.32 2.11
N CYS A 20 -18.03 9.29 2.85
CA CYS A 20 -18.71 10.55 3.16
C CYS A 20 -19.00 11.38 1.91
N ILE A 21 -18.07 11.43 0.95
CA ILE A 21 -18.30 12.11 -0.34
C ILE A 21 -19.44 11.43 -1.10
N ALA A 22 -19.41 10.10 -1.22
CA ALA A 22 -20.49 9.36 -1.87
C ALA A 22 -21.85 9.56 -1.18
N TRP A 23 -21.85 9.68 0.16
CA TRP A 23 -23.05 10.01 0.94
C TRP A 23 -23.56 11.41 0.64
N TYR A 24 -22.67 12.41 0.65
CA TYR A 24 -23.02 13.80 0.37
C TYR A 24 -23.63 13.96 -1.03
N ASP A 25 -23.09 13.26 -2.03
CA ASP A 25 -23.57 13.30 -3.42
C ASP A 25 -24.81 12.42 -3.68
N GLY A 26 -25.37 11.77 -2.65
CA GLY A 26 -26.53 10.87 -2.77
C GLY A 26 -26.24 9.56 -3.52
N ALA A 27 -24.97 9.23 -3.73
CA ALA A 27 -24.50 8.04 -4.46
C ALA A 27 -23.98 6.93 -3.52
N PHE A 28 -24.32 6.99 -2.23
CA PHE A 28 -23.84 6.03 -1.24
C PHE A 28 -24.40 4.62 -1.49
N HIS A 29 -23.49 3.66 -1.46
CA HIS A 29 -23.82 2.25 -1.50
C HIS A 29 -22.91 1.49 -0.54
N LEU A 30 -23.48 0.92 0.53
CA LEU A 30 -22.72 0.27 1.60
C LEU A 30 -21.80 -0.84 1.07
N GLY A 31 -22.29 -1.66 0.12
CA GLY A 31 -21.48 -2.72 -0.48
C GLY A 31 -20.27 -2.19 -1.25
N TYR A 32 -20.36 -1.00 -1.86
CA TYR A 32 -19.24 -0.40 -2.57
C TYR A 32 -18.25 0.22 -1.57
N ALA A 33 -18.75 0.86 -0.51
CA ALA A 33 -17.90 1.39 0.54
C ALA A 33 -17.06 0.29 1.21
N LEU A 34 -17.68 -0.84 1.57
CA LEU A 34 -16.99 -1.98 2.18
C LEU A 34 -15.96 -2.60 1.22
N LEU A 35 -16.33 -2.80 -0.05
CA LEU A 35 -15.42 -3.40 -1.03
C LEU A 35 -14.25 -2.47 -1.36
N ALA A 36 -14.49 -1.16 -1.47
CA ALA A 36 -13.44 -0.16 -1.66
C ALA A 36 -12.51 -0.09 -0.44
N PHE A 37 -13.05 -0.17 0.78
CA PHE A 37 -12.25 -0.25 2.00
C PHE A 37 -11.34 -1.47 2.00
N VAL A 38 -11.86 -2.66 1.68
CA VAL A 38 -11.06 -3.89 1.58
C VAL A 38 -9.96 -3.76 0.52
N GLY A 39 -10.29 -3.23 -0.65
CA GLY A 39 -9.31 -2.99 -1.72
C GLY A 39 -8.20 -2.04 -1.28
N LEU A 40 -8.55 -0.93 -0.63
CA LEU A 40 -7.60 0.05 -0.13
C LEU A 40 -6.71 -0.52 0.99
N LEU A 41 -7.30 -1.31 1.90
CA LEU A 41 -6.56 -1.98 2.96
C LEU A 41 -5.53 -2.97 2.40
N LEU A 42 -5.92 -3.80 1.42
CA LEU A 42 -5.03 -4.74 0.73
C LEU A 42 -3.89 -4.02 -0.01
N ALA A 43 -4.20 -2.91 -0.69
CA ALA A 43 -3.19 -2.09 -1.36
C ALA A 43 -2.20 -1.49 -0.36
N HIS A 44 -2.68 -1.01 0.78
CA HIS A 44 -1.84 -0.45 1.84
C HIS A 44 -0.93 -1.52 2.48
N ILE A 45 -1.48 -2.70 2.79
CA ILE A 45 -0.69 -3.83 3.29
C ILE A 45 0.40 -4.21 2.28
N SER A 46 0.05 -4.24 0.99
CA SER A 46 0.99 -4.60 -0.06
C SER A 46 2.18 -3.65 -0.12
N VAL A 47 1.94 -2.34 -0.24
CA VAL A 47 3.01 -1.34 -0.33
C VAL A 47 3.88 -1.33 0.94
N ASP A 48 3.28 -1.44 2.12
CA ASP A 48 4.03 -1.47 3.37
C ASP A 48 4.97 -2.67 3.47
N VAL A 49 4.48 -3.86 3.12
CA VAL A 49 5.27 -5.10 3.22
C VAL A 49 6.33 -5.17 2.12
N LEU A 50 6.01 -4.73 0.91
CA LEU A 50 6.99 -4.67 -0.19
C LEU A 50 8.09 -3.66 0.11
N ASN A 51 7.75 -2.48 0.65
CA ASN A 51 8.73 -1.47 1.06
C ASN A 51 9.69 -2.06 2.09
N GLU A 52 9.17 -2.68 3.16
CA GLU A 52 10.01 -3.32 4.18
C GLU A 52 10.90 -4.44 3.60
N TYR A 53 10.38 -5.23 2.66
CA TYR A 53 11.19 -6.25 1.99
C TYR A 53 12.36 -5.64 1.21
N PHE A 54 12.13 -4.58 0.45
CA PHE A 54 13.17 -3.94 -0.36
C PHE A 54 14.16 -3.14 0.50
N ASP A 55 13.70 -2.51 1.58
CA ASP A 55 14.54 -1.78 2.55
C ASP A 55 15.44 -2.74 3.37
N TYR A 56 14.91 -3.90 3.76
CA TYR A 56 15.71 -4.97 4.36
C TYR A 56 16.74 -5.54 3.37
N LYS A 57 16.33 -5.76 2.11
CA LYS A 57 17.22 -6.30 1.07
C LYS A 57 18.34 -5.31 0.69
N SER A 58 18.09 -4.01 0.75
CA SER A 58 19.10 -2.98 0.48
C SER A 58 20.07 -2.78 1.65
N GLY A 59 19.74 -3.31 2.84
CA GLY A 59 20.54 -3.17 4.06
C GLY A 59 20.25 -1.89 4.85
N VAL A 60 19.41 -0.99 4.32
CA VAL A 60 19.06 0.29 4.96
C VAL A 60 18.45 0.07 6.35
N ASP A 61 17.56 -0.91 6.48
CA ASP A 61 16.92 -1.23 7.78
C ASP A 61 17.91 -1.79 8.83
N LEU A 62 19.09 -2.26 8.41
CA LEU A 62 20.12 -2.78 9.33
C LEU A 62 21.03 -1.67 9.88
N GLU A 63 21.17 -0.57 9.14
CA GLU A 63 22.01 0.58 9.51
C GLU A 63 21.21 1.72 10.14
N THR A 64 19.88 1.72 9.96
CA THR A 64 19.00 2.79 10.44
C THR A 64 18.73 2.69 11.94
N GLN A 65 18.95 3.78 12.68
CA GLN A 65 18.44 3.88 14.05
C GLN A 65 16.94 4.10 14.02
N LYS A 66 16.18 3.18 14.63
CA LYS A 66 14.73 3.23 14.66
C LYS A 66 14.23 4.47 15.40
N THR A 67 13.28 5.17 14.78
CA THR A 67 12.52 6.25 15.41
C THR A 67 11.01 5.93 15.29
N PRO A 68 10.11 6.68 15.95
CA PRO A 68 8.67 6.51 15.74
C PRO A 68 8.22 6.69 14.27
N PHE A 69 9.06 7.29 13.43
CA PHE A 69 8.75 7.64 12.05
C PHE A 69 9.67 6.97 11.00
N SER A 70 10.73 6.26 11.42
CA SER A 70 11.74 5.67 10.53
C SER A 70 12.29 4.34 11.06
N GLY A 71 12.85 3.52 10.17
CA GLY A 71 13.39 2.18 10.50
C GLY A 71 12.35 1.05 10.45
N GLY A 72 11.24 1.26 9.73
CA GLY A 72 10.27 0.23 9.40
C GLY A 72 9.52 -0.41 10.58
N SER A 73 8.81 -1.50 10.29
CA SER A 73 8.20 -2.35 11.32
C SER A 73 9.26 -3.03 12.19
N GLY A 74 10.45 -3.28 11.64
CA GLY A 74 11.54 -4.05 12.24
C GLY A 74 11.25 -5.55 12.31
N ALA A 75 10.20 -6.04 11.66
CA ALA A 75 9.85 -7.47 11.68
C ALA A 75 10.88 -8.35 10.96
N LEU A 76 11.44 -7.85 9.86
CA LEU A 76 12.50 -8.55 9.11
C LEU A 76 13.85 -8.53 9.87
N PRO A 77 14.36 -7.38 10.36
CA PRO A 77 15.55 -7.36 11.22
C PRO A 77 15.44 -8.22 12.47
N ALA A 78 14.24 -8.30 13.09
CA ALA A 78 14.01 -9.12 14.28
C ALA A 78 13.74 -10.61 13.96
N GLY A 79 13.75 -11.03 12.69
CA GLY A 79 13.53 -12.43 12.30
C GLY A 79 12.11 -12.96 12.53
N LEU A 80 11.11 -12.08 12.73
CA LEU A 80 9.71 -12.48 12.96
C LEU A 80 9.04 -13.02 11.70
N ILE A 81 9.54 -12.63 10.53
CA ILE A 81 9.10 -13.10 9.22
C ILE A 81 10.34 -13.26 8.34
N SER A 82 10.39 -14.28 7.48
CA SER A 82 11.46 -14.41 6.51
C SER A 82 11.27 -13.42 5.33
N PRO A 83 12.35 -12.97 4.67
CA PRO A 83 12.24 -12.10 3.49
C PRO A 83 11.35 -12.68 2.39
N ARG A 84 11.40 -14.01 2.21
CA ARG A 84 10.56 -14.71 1.24
C ARG A 84 9.07 -14.64 1.62
N GLN A 85 8.73 -14.81 2.90
CA GLN A 85 7.35 -14.68 3.38
C GLN A 85 6.85 -13.24 3.24
N ALA A 86 7.68 -12.24 3.55
CA ALA A 86 7.32 -10.84 3.37
C ALA A 86 7.02 -10.53 1.89
N LEU A 87 7.90 -10.94 0.97
CA LEU A 87 7.68 -10.76 -0.47
C LEU A 87 6.35 -11.40 -0.93
N TRP A 88 6.09 -12.65 -0.54
CA TRP A 88 4.85 -13.33 -0.91
C TRP A 88 3.61 -12.69 -0.31
N LEU A 89 3.68 -12.23 0.94
CA LEU A 89 2.57 -11.50 1.58
C LEU A 89 2.26 -10.22 0.81
N GLY A 90 3.28 -9.41 0.51
CA GLY A 90 3.12 -8.16 -0.25
C GLY A 90 2.53 -8.38 -1.64
N LEU A 91 3.04 -9.38 -2.37
CA LEU A 91 2.54 -9.73 -3.71
C LEU A 91 1.13 -10.36 -3.68
N ALA A 92 0.84 -11.23 -2.72
CA ALA A 92 -0.49 -11.82 -2.58
C ALA A 92 -1.54 -10.75 -2.26
N SER A 93 -1.23 -9.84 -1.33
CA SER A 93 -2.10 -8.70 -1.03
C SER A 93 -2.32 -7.82 -2.26
N PHE A 94 -1.27 -7.53 -3.04
CA PHE A 94 -1.41 -6.82 -4.33
C PHE A 94 -2.34 -7.55 -5.29
N LEU A 95 -2.13 -8.85 -5.53
CA LEU A 95 -2.93 -9.62 -6.47
C LEU A 95 -4.41 -9.66 -6.10
N LEU A 96 -4.74 -9.64 -4.80
CA LEU A 96 -6.12 -9.56 -4.31
C LEU A 96 -6.78 -8.19 -4.56
N THR A 97 -6.01 -7.11 -4.76
CA THR A 97 -6.58 -5.80 -5.15
C THR A 97 -7.06 -5.78 -6.59
N ILE A 98 -6.46 -6.57 -7.48
CA ILE A 98 -6.76 -6.60 -8.92
C ILE A 98 -8.23 -6.93 -9.19
N PRO A 99 -8.81 -8.04 -8.68
CA PRO A 99 -10.22 -8.34 -8.95
C PRO A 99 -11.17 -7.25 -8.42
N ILE A 100 -10.83 -6.60 -7.30
CA ILE A 100 -11.61 -5.49 -6.75
C ILE A 100 -11.56 -4.28 -7.69
N GLY A 101 -10.38 -3.92 -8.18
CA GLY A 101 -10.20 -2.83 -9.14
C GLY A 101 -10.93 -3.10 -10.46
N VAL A 102 -10.80 -4.32 -11.00
CA VAL A 102 -11.51 -4.76 -12.22
C VAL A 102 -13.02 -4.64 -12.03
N TYR A 103 -13.55 -5.10 -10.90
CA TYR A 103 -14.98 -4.97 -10.58
C TYR A 103 -15.44 -3.50 -10.61
N PHE A 104 -14.70 -2.58 -9.98
CA PHE A 104 -15.06 -1.16 -10.00
C PHE A 104 -14.97 -0.54 -11.39
N VAL A 105 -14.00 -0.93 -12.21
CA VAL A 105 -13.90 -0.48 -13.61
C VAL A 105 -15.13 -0.92 -14.41
N LEU A 106 -15.59 -2.16 -14.22
CA LEU A 106 -16.76 -2.68 -14.92
C LEU A 106 -18.06 -1.95 -14.51
N VAL A 107 -18.20 -1.60 -13.24
CA VAL A 107 -19.44 -1.01 -12.70
C VAL A 107 -19.48 0.53 -12.78
N ARG A 108 -18.32 1.21 -12.67
CA ARG A 108 -18.24 2.68 -12.63
C ARG A 108 -17.58 3.29 -13.86
N GLY A 109 -17.01 2.45 -14.73
CA GLY A 109 -16.49 2.84 -16.03
C GLY A 109 -14.96 2.87 -16.10
N TRP A 110 -14.48 2.90 -17.35
CA TRP A 110 -13.07 2.79 -17.71
C TRP A 110 -12.20 3.95 -17.22
N LEU A 111 -12.79 5.10 -16.84
CA LEU A 111 -12.05 6.25 -16.31
C LEU A 111 -11.32 5.95 -14.99
N LEU A 112 -11.69 4.89 -14.26
CA LEU A 112 -10.95 4.43 -13.09
C LEU A 112 -9.66 3.68 -13.46
N LEU A 113 -9.58 3.12 -14.67
CA LEU A 113 -8.47 2.26 -15.07
C LEU A 113 -7.11 2.99 -15.03
N PRO A 114 -6.95 4.22 -15.56
CA PRO A 114 -5.69 4.95 -15.46
C PRO A 114 -5.24 5.15 -14.00
N LEU A 115 -6.18 5.48 -13.10
CA LEU A 115 -5.89 5.68 -11.68
C LEU A 115 -5.39 4.38 -11.02
N LEU A 116 -6.04 3.25 -11.31
CA LEU A 116 -5.65 1.94 -10.79
C LEU A 116 -4.29 1.49 -11.34
N LEU A 117 -3.99 1.78 -12.61
CA LEU A 117 -2.69 1.48 -13.20
C LEU A 117 -1.57 2.30 -12.54
N VAL A 118 -1.79 3.60 -12.31
CA VAL A 118 -0.84 4.44 -11.58
C VAL A 118 -0.64 3.91 -10.16
N ALA A 119 -1.71 3.56 -9.45
CA ALA A 119 -1.62 2.96 -8.11
C ALA A 119 -0.82 1.65 -8.12
N ALA A 120 -1.06 0.77 -9.08
CA ALA A 120 -0.32 -0.48 -9.22
C ALA A 120 1.16 -0.28 -9.49
N VAL A 121 1.50 0.67 -10.37
CA VAL A 121 2.88 1.07 -10.67
C VAL A 121 3.55 1.61 -9.39
N CYS A 122 2.87 2.50 -8.67
CA CYS A 122 3.39 3.03 -7.40
C CYS A 122 3.65 1.89 -6.40
N ILE A 123 2.67 1.03 -6.13
CA ILE A 123 2.82 -0.06 -5.14
C ILE A 123 4.04 -0.95 -5.45
N LEU A 124 4.24 -1.31 -6.72
CA LEU A 124 5.30 -2.25 -7.12
C LEU A 124 6.67 -1.58 -7.30
N LEU A 125 6.71 -0.35 -7.78
CA LEU A 125 7.95 0.32 -8.20
C LEU A 125 8.46 1.37 -7.20
N TYR A 126 7.68 1.72 -6.17
CA TYR A 126 8.03 2.76 -5.20
C TYR A 126 9.44 2.59 -4.63
N THR A 127 9.67 1.57 -3.81
CA THR A 127 11.00 1.33 -3.22
C THR A 127 12.06 0.80 -4.19
N PRO A 128 11.78 -0.17 -5.09
CA PRO A 128 12.85 -0.75 -5.90
C PRO A 128 13.35 0.17 -7.02
N PHE A 129 12.53 1.14 -7.47
CA PHE A 129 12.86 2.00 -8.61
C PHE A 129 12.67 3.49 -8.34
N ILE A 130 11.47 3.93 -7.91
CA ILE A 130 11.13 5.36 -7.81
C ILE A 130 12.04 6.07 -6.80
N LEU A 131 12.20 5.49 -5.60
CA LEU A 131 13.11 6.04 -4.57
C LEU A 131 14.60 6.00 -4.95
N LYS A 132 14.96 5.30 -6.02
CA LYS A 132 16.35 5.22 -6.52
C LYS A 132 16.61 6.14 -7.71
N LEU A 133 15.59 6.83 -8.22
CA LEU A 133 15.78 7.88 -9.22
C LEU A 133 16.49 9.06 -8.57
N ARG A 134 17.47 9.63 -9.25
CA ARG A 134 18.28 10.77 -8.75
C ARG A 134 17.53 12.12 -8.84
N TRP A 135 16.22 12.12 -8.59
CA TRP A 135 15.48 13.37 -8.43
C TRP A 135 15.54 13.81 -6.96
N PRO A 136 15.89 15.08 -6.67
CA PRO A 136 16.10 15.56 -5.30
C PRO A 136 14.85 15.41 -4.42
N GLU A 137 13.65 15.54 -5.00
CA GLU A 137 12.38 15.40 -4.26
C GLU A 137 12.00 13.95 -3.87
N TRP A 138 12.60 12.93 -4.48
CA TRP A 138 12.26 11.51 -4.24
C TRP A 138 13.35 10.72 -3.52
N ALA A 139 14.58 11.23 -3.48
CA ALA A 139 15.66 10.62 -2.74
C ALA A 139 15.51 10.94 -1.24
N PRO A 140 15.35 9.94 -0.36
CA PRO A 140 15.69 10.14 1.04
C PRO A 140 17.20 10.40 1.08
N GLY A 141 17.58 11.58 1.57
CA GLY A 141 18.97 12.06 1.57
C GLY A 141 19.99 11.10 2.15
#